data_AF-A0A0D2CYS5-F1
#
_entry.id   AF-A0A0D2CYS5-F1
#
_cell.length_a   1.000
_cell.length_b   1.000
_cell.length_c   1.000
_cell.angle_alpha   90.00
_cell.angle_beta   90.00
_cell.angle_gamma   90.00
#
_symmetry.space_group_name_H-M   'P 1'
#
loop_
_entity.id
_entity.type
_entity.pdbx_description
1 polymer ?
#
loop_
_entity_poly.entity_id
_entity_poly.type
_entity_poly.pdbx_seq_one_letter_code
_entity_poly.pdbx_strand_id
1 'polypeptide(L)'
;MRFSSIIAPVSLLGLASALPSVGKRGDKCIPYSTAQELVNDWVATLTTPTDTANMQNLLAPSFTDYSDSINFIAGIPLGSVTFPSPQAYIAGQGAQPPIGLTILNLDAVTCDGVIAVRWVATVGAQIDEAKGISILHAVQSGSDCNAVGPSGWQLGQLFTEFNSAAWVIDIGGTCVSPAAQAKSKLRA
;
A
#
# COMPACT_ATOMS: atom_id res chain seq x y z
N MET A 1 63.47 17.93 9.67
CA MET A 1 62.25 18.57 9.15
C MET A 1 61.07 17.94 9.87
N ARG A 2 60.36 18.70 10.70
CA ARG A 2 59.22 18.24 11.50
C ARG A 2 57.94 18.61 10.75
N PHE A 3 57.12 17.63 10.39
CA PHE A 3 55.78 17.86 9.86
C PHE A 3 54.77 17.50 10.95
N SER A 4 54.17 18.53 11.55
CA SER A 4 53.02 18.41 12.44
C SER A 4 51.76 18.38 11.59
N SER A 5 51.05 17.26 11.58
CA SER A 5 49.71 17.16 10.98
C SER A 5 48.66 17.36 12.09
N ILE A 6 47.94 18.48 12.01
CA ILE A 6 46.80 18.78 12.87
C ILE A 6 45.59 18.05 12.28
N ILE A 7 45.02 17.10 13.03
CA ILE A 7 43.74 16.47 12.71
C ILE A 7 42.64 17.38 13.27
N ALA A 8 41.84 17.98 12.37
CA ALA A 8 40.62 18.68 12.76
C ALA A 8 39.47 17.67 12.89
N PRO A 9 38.73 17.65 14.02
CA PRO A 9 37.53 16.83 14.11
C PRO A 9 36.40 17.53 13.34
N VAL A 10 35.92 16.91 12.28
CA VAL A 10 34.68 17.29 11.60
C VAL A 10 33.53 16.86 12.51
N SER A 11 32.91 17.83 13.16
CA SER A 11 31.71 17.65 13.98
C SER A 11 30.56 17.14 13.11
N LEU A 12 30.11 15.89 13.34
CA LEU A 12 28.83 15.43 12.81
C LEU A 12 27.70 16.22 13.51
N LEU A 13 27.20 17.25 12.83
CA LEU A 13 25.91 17.85 13.15
C LEU A 13 24.82 16.81 12.85
N GLY A 14 24.28 16.19 13.89
CA GLY A 14 23.13 15.32 13.80
C GLY A 14 21.94 16.08 13.23
N LEU A 15 21.50 15.68 12.04
CA LEU A 15 20.19 16.05 11.53
C LEU A 15 19.14 15.38 12.42
N ALA A 16 18.61 16.14 13.39
CA ALA A 16 17.41 15.77 14.09
C ALA A 16 16.26 15.77 13.07
N SER A 17 15.91 14.59 12.55
CA SER A 17 14.69 14.40 11.77
C SER A 17 13.52 14.84 12.65
N ALA A 18 12.90 15.96 12.32
CA ALA A 18 11.64 16.35 12.94
C ALA A 18 10.63 15.24 12.61
N LEU A 19 10.30 14.41 13.60
CA LEU A 19 9.20 13.46 13.47
C LEU A 19 7.96 14.27 13.12
N PRO A 20 7.20 13.90 12.08
CA PRO A 20 5.94 14.55 11.81
C PRO A 20 5.08 14.51 13.08
N SER A 21 4.52 15.65 13.43
CA SER A 21 3.56 15.78 14.52
C SER A 21 2.46 14.75 14.32
N VAL A 22 2.44 13.69 15.12
CA VAL A 22 1.29 12.80 15.24
C VAL A 22 0.14 13.67 15.73
N GLY A 23 -0.77 14.02 14.82
CA GLY A 23 -1.89 14.91 15.10
C GLY A 23 -2.70 14.42 16.30
N LYS A 24 -3.31 15.35 17.04
CA LYS A 24 -4.29 14.99 18.08
C LYS A 24 -5.39 14.13 17.45
N ARG A 25 -5.69 12.98 18.08
CA ARG A 25 -6.86 12.16 17.76
C ARG A 25 -8.11 13.05 17.71
N GLY A 26 -8.87 12.98 16.61
CA GLY A 26 -10.14 13.69 16.50
C GLY A 26 -11.18 13.19 17.50
N ASP A 27 -12.13 14.04 17.88
CA ASP A 27 -13.16 13.75 18.89
C ASP A 27 -14.26 12.79 18.40
N LYS A 28 -14.24 12.41 17.11
CA LYS A 28 -15.17 11.44 16.51
C LYS A 28 -14.37 10.26 15.96
N CYS A 29 -14.62 9.07 16.52
CA CYS A 29 -14.02 7.83 16.04
C CYS A 29 -14.81 7.28 14.85
N ILE A 30 -14.12 6.75 13.84
CA ILE A 30 -14.77 5.89 12.84
C ILE A 30 -15.44 4.68 13.53
N PRO A 31 -16.70 4.34 13.19
CA PRO A 31 -17.31 3.10 13.66
C PRO A 31 -16.60 1.88 13.08
N TYR A 32 -16.42 0.82 13.88
CA TYR A 32 -15.75 -0.40 13.43
C TYR A 32 -16.46 -1.05 12.22
N SER A 33 -17.80 -1.04 12.18
CA SER A 33 -18.57 -1.54 11.03
C SER A 33 -18.27 -0.75 9.76
N THR A 34 -18.15 0.57 9.84
CA THR A 34 -17.76 1.44 8.72
C THR A 34 -16.34 1.13 8.24
N ALA A 35 -15.40 0.89 9.17
CA ALA A 35 -14.05 0.46 8.81
C ALA A 35 -14.06 -0.90 8.08
N GLN A 36 -14.92 -1.83 8.50
CA GLN A 36 -15.07 -3.13 7.83
C GLN A 36 -15.69 -2.98 6.44
N GLU A 37 -16.70 -2.11 6.27
CA GLU A 37 -17.29 -1.78 4.97
C GLU A 37 -16.24 -1.19 4.02
N LEU A 38 -15.43 -0.22 4.47
CA LEU A 38 -14.33 0.34 3.65
C LEU A 38 -13.32 -0.72 3.21
N VAL A 39 -12.97 -1.67 4.09
CA VAL A 39 -12.09 -2.78 3.73
C VAL A 39 -12.76 -3.67 2.69
N ASN A 40 -14.03 -4.01 2.84
CA ASN A 40 -14.76 -4.83 1.87
C ASN A 40 -14.88 -4.16 0.50
N ASP A 41 -15.17 -2.86 0.47
CA ASP A 41 -15.25 -2.07 -0.76
C ASP A 41 -13.87 -2.00 -1.44
N TRP A 42 -12.79 -1.86 -0.65
CA TRP A 42 -11.42 -1.95 -1.15
C TRP A 42 -11.09 -3.34 -1.72
N VAL A 43 -11.48 -4.43 -1.05
CA VAL A 43 -11.35 -5.78 -1.60
C VAL A 43 -12.07 -5.89 -2.94
N ALA A 44 -13.27 -5.33 -3.05
CA ALA A 44 -14.06 -5.37 -4.27
C ALA A 44 -13.37 -4.65 -5.46
N THR A 45 -12.53 -3.64 -5.22
CA THR A 45 -11.74 -3.02 -6.31
C THR A 45 -10.73 -3.99 -6.94
N LEU A 46 -10.31 -5.01 -6.19
CA LEU A 46 -9.34 -6.03 -6.59
C LEU A 46 -10.01 -7.29 -7.15
N THR A 47 -11.12 -7.71 -6.56
CA THR A 47 -11.85 -8.93 -6.96
C THR A 47 -12.87 -8.68 -8.07
N THR A 48 -13.34 -7.44 -8.21
CA THR A 48 -14.33 -7.01 -9.22
C THR A 48 -13.91 -5.67 -9.84
N PRO A 49 -12.72 -5.59 -10.49
CA PRO A 49 -12.14 -4.32 -10.95
C PRO A 49 -12.95 -3.62 -12.06
N THR A 50 -13.98 -4.26 -12.60
CA THR A 50 -14.91 -3.65 -13.56
C THR A 50 -15.99 -2.79 -12.90
N ASP A 51 -16.20 -2.91 -11.57
CA ASP A 51 -17.14 -2.08 -10.82
C ASP A 51 -16.54 -0.71 -10.51
N THR A 52 -16.57 0.17 -11.51
CA THR A 52 -16.06 1.54 -11.37
C THR A 52 -16.93 2.41 -10.47
N ALA A 53 -18.20 2.07 -10.27
CA ALA A 53 -19.09 2.80 -9.38
C ALA A 53 -18.68 2.62 -7.91
N ASN A 54 -18.33 1.40 -7.50
CA ASN A 54 -17.73 1.16 -6.19
C ASN A 54 -16.49 2.03 -5.97
N MET A 55 -15.54 2.04 -6.93
CA MET A 55 -14.32 2.84 -6.80
C MET A 55 -14.60 4.35 -6.76
N GLN A 56 -15.55 4.85 -7.55
CA GLN A 56 -15.94 6.27 -7.53
C GLN A 56 -16.51 6.69 -6.18
N ASN A 57 -17.27 5.81 -5.53
CA ASN A 57 -17.83 6.06 -4.21
C ASN A 57 -16.80 5.90 -3.09
N LEU A 58 -15.91 4.91 -3.21
CA LEU A 58 -14.90 4.59 -2.20
C LEU A 58 -13.79 5.63 -2.11
N LEU A 59 -13.30 6.16 -3.23
CA LEU A 59 -12.07 6.95 -3.28
C LEU A 59 -12.35 8.44 -3.07
N ALA A 60 -11.69 9.06 -2.08
CA ALA A 60 -11.76 10.49 -1.86
C ALA A 60 -11.09 11.26 -3.01
N PRO A 61 -11.48 12.51 -3.31
CA PRO A 61 -10.79 13.31 -4.33
C PRO A 61 -9.28 13.47 -4.10
N SER A 62 -8.81 13.37 -2.85
CA SER A 62 -7.40 13.42 -2.45
C SER A 62 -6.69 12.07 -2.47
N PHE A 63 -7.33 11.01 -2.97
CA PHE A 63 -6.80 9.65 -2.89
C PHE A 63 -5.43 9.50 -3.55
N THR A 64 -4.52 8.85 -2.82
CA THR A 64 -3.21 8.42 -3.33
C THR A 64 -2.88 7.01 -2.83
N ASP A 65 -2.25 6.20 -3.67
CA ASP A 65 -1.80 4.84 -3.35
C ASP A 65 -0.29 4.71 -3.44
N TYR A 66 0.29 3.93 -2.54
CA TYR A 66 1.71 3.68 -2.40
C TYR A 66 1.96 2.18 -2.20
N SER A 67 2.81 1.62 -3.05
CA SER A 67 3.28 0.25 -2.92
C SER A 67 4.57 0.06 -3.71
N ASP A 68 5.67 -0.19 -3.00
CA ASP A 68 6.91 -0.59 -3.65
C ASP A 68 6.82 -2.00 -4.23
N SER A 69 5.96 -2.84 -3.65
CA SER A 69 5.60 -4.14 -4.21
C SER A 69 4.99 -4.02 -5.61
N ILE A 70 4.02 -3.11 -5.80
CA ILE A 70 3.43 -2.85 -7.12
C ILE A 70 4.43 -2.13 -8.02
N ASN A 71 5.12 -1.09 -7.52
CA ASN A 71 6.05 -0.31 -8.32
C ASN A 71 7.15 -1.18 -8.91
N PHE A 72 7.70 -2.11 -8.12
CA PHE A 72 8.68 -3.09 -8.58
C PHE A 72 8.18 -3.91 -9.77
N ILE A 73 6.94 -4.40 -9.69
CA ILE A 73 6.34 -5.26 -10.72
C ILE A 73 5.99 -4.45 -11.98
N ALA A 74 5.51 -3.21 -11.79
CA ALA A 74 5.09 -2.32 -12.86
C ALA A 74 6.25 -1.55 -13.53
N GLY A 75 7.48 -1.68 -13.03
CA GLY A 75 8.63 -0.91 -13.51
C GLY A 75 8.56 0.59 -13.19
N ILE A 76 7.80 0.96 -12.16
CA ILE A 76 7.71 2.32 -11.62
C ILE A 76 8.87 2.52 -10.64
N PRO A 77 9.49 3.71 -10.55
CA PRO A 77 10.55 3.98 -9.58
C PRO A 77 10.15 3.63 -8.14
N LEU A 78 11.01 2.91 -7.42
CA LEU A 78 10.77 2.62 -6.00
C LEU A 78 10.76 3.91 -5.16
N GLY A 79 9.93 3.93 -4.13
CA GLY A 79 9.65 5.07 -3.26
C GLY A 79 8.73 6.14 -3.88
N SER A 80 8.28 5.97 -5.12
CA SER A 80 7.32 6.90 -5.73
C SER A 80 5.87 6.52 -5.42
N VAL A 81 4.98 7.48 -5.63
CA VAL A 81 3.53 7.25 -5.62
C VAL A 81 3.20 6.20 -6.70
N THR A 82 2.38 5.20 -6.36
CA THR A 82 1.94 4.16 -7.29
C THR A 82 0.77 4.67 -8.12
N PHE A 83 -0.30 5.13 -7.46
CA PHE A 83 -1.43 5.79 -8.12
C PHE A 83 -1.61 7.20 -7.55
N PRO A 84 -1.34 8.26 -8.34
CA PRO A 84 -1.37 9.64 -7.83
C PRO A 84 -2.77 10.26 -7.73
N SER A 85 -3.82 9.54 -8.13
CA SER A 85 -5.20 10.04 -8.08
C SER A 85 -6.22 8.90 -8.12
N PRO A 86 -7.50 9.15 -7.77
CA PRO A 86 -8.59 8.19 -8.00
C PRO A 86 -8.66 7.68 -9.44
N GLN A 87 -8.50 8.57 -10.42
CA GLN A 87 -8.60 8.20 -11.83
C GLN A 87 -7.45 7.29 -12.26
N ALA A 88 -6.23 7.54 -11.76
CA ALA A 88 -5.09 6.67 -12.03
C ALA A 88 -5.31 5.28 -11.42
N TYR A 89 -5.83 5.20 -10.19
CA TYR A 89 -6.17 3.94 -9.54
C TYR A 89 -7.24 3.17 -10.31
N ILE A 90 -8.36 3.82 -10.66
CA ILE A 90 -9.45 3.20 -11.43
C ILE A 90 -8.96 2.68 -12.78
N ALA A 91 -8.17 3.47 -13.51
CA ALA A 91 -7.62 3.06 -14.78
C ALA A 91 -6.63 1.89 -14.63
N GLY A 92 -5.78 1.93 -13.59
CA GLY A 92 -4.82 0.88 -13.28
C GLY A 92 -5.51 -0.45 -12.94
N GLN A 93 -6.40 -0.43 -11.94
CA GLN A 93 -7.10 -1.62 -11.48
C GLN A 93 -8.07 -2.16 -12.54
N GLY A 94 -8.81 -1.28 -13.22
CA GLY A 94 -9.74 -1.67 -14.29
C GLY A 94 -9.06 -2.32 -15.50
N ALA A 95 -7.74 -2.16 -15.65
CA ALA A 95 -6.96 -2.83 -16.68
C ALA A 95 -6.40 -4.20 -16.24
N GLN A 96 -6.52 -4.57 -14.96
CA GLN A 96 -6.04 -5.85 -14.43
C GLN A 96 -7.17 -6.90 -14.40
N PRO A 97 -6.84 -8.20 -14.58
CA PRO A 97 -7.76 -9.28 -14.26
C PRO A 97 -8.16 -9.26 -12.77
N PRO A 98 -9.37 -9.74 -12.42
CA PRO A 98 -9.75 -9.91 -11.03
C PRO A 98 -8.82 -10.91 -10.34
N ILE A 99 -8.50 -10.63 -9.07
CA ILE A 99 -7.68 -11.52 -8.23
C ILE A 99 -8.53 -12.20 -7.16
N GLY A 100 -8.03 -13.29 -6.61
CA GLY A 100 -8.55 -13.82 -5.34
C GLY A 100 -7.91 -13.05 -4.19
N LEU A 101 -8.71 -12.58 -3.23
CA LEU A 101 -8.19 -11.93 -2.02
C LEU A 101 -9.05 -12.29 -0.81
N THR A 102 -8.40 -12.74 0.25
CA THR A 102 -9.02 -13.10 1.53
C THR A 102 -8.42 -12.27 2.65
N ILE A 103 -9.28 -11.60 3.41
CA ILE A 103 -8.88 -10.86 4.61
C ILE A 103 -8.61 -11.86 5.74
N LEU A 104 -7.41 -11.80 6.29
CA LEU A 104 -6.99 -12.63 7.42
C LEU A 104 -7.39 -11.99 8.75
N ASN A 105 -7.17 -10.68 8.88
CA ASN A 105 -7.60 -9.92 10.06
C ASN A 105 -7.58 -8.41 9.82
N LEU A 106 -8.43 -7.68 10.53
CA LEU A 106 -8.28 -6.24 10.78
C LEU A 106 -7.49 -6.10 12.08
N ASP A 107 -6.18 -5.84 11.98
CA ASP A 107 -5.28 -5.80 13.15
C ASP A 107 -5.37 -4.48 13.92
N ALA A 108 -5.78 -3.39 13.26
CA ALA A 108 -6.01 -2.11 13.91
C ALA A 108 -7.12 -1.32 13.22
N VAL A 109 -7.94 -0.65 14.02
CA VAL A 109 -8.84 0.42 13.59
C VAL A 109 -8.68 1.56 14.60
N THR A 110 -8.11 2.67 14.16
CA THR A 110 -7.91 3.85 15.01
C THR A 110 -9.10 4.81 14.88
N CYS A 111 -9.30 5.66 15.89
CA CYS A 111 -10.38 6.65 15.85
C CYS A 111 -10.29 7.61 14.65
N ASP A 112 -9.08 7.97 14.26
CA ASP A 112 -8.78 8.88 13.15
C ASP A 112 -8.84 8.21 11.76
N GLY A 113 -9.34 6.98 11.67
CA GLY A 113 -9.61 6.33 10.38
C GLY A 113 -8.45 5.53 9.80
N VAL A 114 -7.41 5.21 10.59
CA VAL A 114 -6.33 4.32 10.14
C VAL A 114 -6.73 2.87 10.39
N ILE A 115 -6.76 2.07 9.33
CA ILE A 115 -7.18 0.68 9.34
C ILE A 115 -6.01 -0.18 8.83
N ALA A 116 -5.50 -1.09 9.66
CA ALA A 116 -4.47 -2.03 9.28
C ALA A 116 -5.08 -3.41 9.03
N VAL A 117 -4.86 -3.96 7.84
CA VAL A 117 -5.45 -5.23 7.42
C VAL A 117 -4.39 -6.18 6.86
N ARG A 118 -4.43 -7.44 7.31
CA ARG A 118 -3.65 -8.54 6.73
C ARG A 118 -4.50 -9.32 5.75
N TRP A 119 -3.90 -9.75 4.66
CA TRP A 119 -4.60 -10.48 3.61
C TRP A 119 -3.68 -11.50 2.92
N VAL A 120 -4.33 -12.44 2.24
CA VAL A 120 -3.71 -13.39 1.30
C VAL A 120 -4.40 -13.26 -0.05
N ALA A 121 -3.63 -13.31 -1.13
CA ALA A 121 -4.11 -13.18 -2.49
C ALA A 121 -3.59 -14.29 -3.40
N THR A 122 -4.39 -14.62 -4.41
CA THR A 122 -4.02 -15.52 -5.50
C THR A 122 -4.18 -14.79 -6.83
N VAL A 123 -3.16 -14.90 -7.69
CA VAL A 123 -3.09 -14.19 -8.97
C VAL A 123 -2.60 -15.12 -10.07
N GLY A 124 -2.87 -14.78 -11.34
CA GLY A 124 -2.29 -15.48 -12.49
C GLY A 124 -2.34 -17.01 -12.42
N ALA A 125 -1.17 -17.65 -12.47
CA ALA A 125 -0.98 -19.09 -12.45
C ALA A 125 -1.17 -19.75 -11.07
N GLN A 126 -1.27 -18.97 -10.00
CA GLN A 126 -1.48 -19.44 -8.63
C GLN A 126 -0.43 -20.48 -8.18
N ILE A 127 0.84 -20.22 -8.47
CA ILE A 127 1.97 -21.07 -8.06
C ILE A 127 2.25 -20.85 -6.58
N ASP A 128 2.30 -19.60 -6.12
CA ASP A 128 2.54 -19.21 -4.74
C ASP A 128 1.57 -18.12 -4.27
N GLU A 129 1.00 -18.27 -3.08
CA GLU A 129 0.15 -17.23 -2.50
C GLU A 129 0.93 -15.94 -2.20
N ALA A 130 0.35 -14.80 -2.59
CA ALA A 130 0.85 -13.51 -2.17
C ALA A 130 0.29 -13.15 -0.79
N LYS A 131 1.15 -12.75 0.15
CA LYS A 131 0.74 -12.33 1.50
C LYS A 131 1.15 -10.89 1.72
N GLY A 132 0.22 -10.10 2.25
CA GLY A 132 0.43 -8.67 2.38
C GLY A 132 -0.27 -8.03 3.57
N ILE A 133 0.07 -6.76 3.73
CA ILE A 133 -0.51 -5.84 4.71
C ILE A 133 -0.90 -4.58 3.95
N SER A 134 -2.08 -4.06 4.25
CA SER A 134 -2.51 -2.75 3.77
C SER A 134 -2.89 -1.85 4.93
N ILE A 135 -2.49 -0.58 4.84
CA ILE A 135 -2.88 0.49 5.74
C ILE A 135 -3.78 1.44 4.96
N LEU A 136 -5.07 1.45 5.32
CA LEU A 136 -6.09 2.30 4.73
C LEU A 136 -6.28 3.52 5.62
N HIS A 137 -6.13 4.71 5.05
CA HIS A 137 -6.43 5.97 5.72
C HIS A 137 -7.79 6.48 5.25
N ALA A 138 -8.81 6.28 6.08
CA ALA A 138 -10.15 6.78 5.84
C ALA A 138 -10.24 8.29 6.18
N VAL A 139 -10.97 9.02 5.35
CA VAL A 139 -11.27 10.45 5.53
C VAL A 139 -12.78 10.65 5.49
N GLN A 140 -13.28 11.59 6.28
CA GLN A 140 -14.68 11.95 6.28
C GLN A 140 -14.94 13.00 5.19
N SER A 141 -15.69 12.63 4.16
CA SER A 141 -15.89 13.45 2.95
C SER A 141 -17.28 14.07 2.84
N GLY A 142 -18.22 13.73 3.72
CA GLY A 142 -19.58 14.28 3.75
C GLY A 142 -20.55 13.33 4.47
N SER A 143 -21.86 13.49 4.27
CA SER A 143 -22.89 12.64 4.92
C SER A 143 -23.80 11.87 3.96
N ASP A 144 -23.66 12.05 2.65
CA ASP A 144 -24.46 11.34 1.65
C ASP A 144 -23.75 10.05 1.23
N CYS A 145 -24.14 8.90 1.78
CA CYS A 145 -23.52 7.61 1.46
C CYS A 145 -23.69 7.17 0.00
N ASN A 146 -24.61 7.78 -0.76
CA ASN A 146 -24.74 7.53 -2.20
C ASN A 146 -23.78 8.37 -3.04
N ALA A 147 -23.08 9.33 -2.43
CA ALA A 147 -22.12 10.22 -3.06
C ALA A 147 -20.71 10.14 -2.44
N VAL A 148 -20.59 9.73 -1.16
CA VAL A 148 -19.34 9.70 -0.39
C VAL A 148 -19.27 8.46 0.51
N GLY A 149 -18.87 7.32 -0.06
CA GLY A 149 -18.56 6.04 0.61
C GLY A 149 -19.44 5.59 1.80
N PRO A 150 -19.03 4.55 2.54
CA PRO A 150 -19.82 4.04 3.66
C PRO A 150 -19.97 5.07 4.79
N SER A 151 -21.21 5.44 5.12
CA SER A 151 -21.53 6.39 6.21
C SER A 151 -20.79 7.73 6.13
N GLY A 152 -20.43 8.20 4.93
CA GLY A 152 -19.73 9.47 4.73
C GLY A 152 -18.20 9.40 4.79
N TRP A 153 -17.63 8.19 4.85
CA TRP A 153 -16.20 7.94 4.85
C TRP A 153 -15.72 7.42 3.51
N GLN A 154 -14.56 7.89 3.08
CA GLN A 154 -13.88 7.47 1.85
C GLN A 154 -12.41 7.15 2.14
N LEU A 155 -11.76 6.45 1.23
CA LEU A 155 -10.33 6.18 1.30
C LEU A 155 -9.55 7.40 0.79
N GLY A 156 -8.73 7.99 1.66
CA GLY A 156 -7.88 9.14 1.35
C GLY A 156 -6.44 8.76 1.01
N GLN A 157 -5.89 7.72 1.66
CA GLN A 157 -4.59 7.16 1.27
C GLN A 157 -4.59 5.65 1.46
N LEU A 158 -3.84 4.95 0.61
CA LEU A 158 -3.59 3.53 0.72
C LEU A 158 -2.08 3.28 0.70
N PHE A 159 -1.62 2.47 1.63
CA PHE A 159 -0.27 1.90 1.61
C PHE A 159 -0.41 0.39 1.60
N THR A 160 0.17 -0.28 0.62
CA THR A 160 0.08 -1.73 0.48
C THR A 160 1.44 -2.34 0.20
N GLU A 161 1.84 -3.33 0.99
CA GLU A 161 3.06 -4.10 0.73
C GLU A 161 2.80 -5.60 0.84
N PHE A 162 3.45 -6.37 -0.03
CA PHE A 162 3.29 -7.83 -0.12
C PHE A 162 4.57 -8.49 -0.66
N ASN A 163 4.63 -9.83 -0.64
CA ASN A 163 5.75 -10.56 -1.21
C ASN A 163 5.73 -10.51 -2.77
N SER A 164 6.23 -9.42 -3.34
CA SER A 164 6.31 -9.22 -4.80
C SER A 164 6.99 -10.39 -5.55
N ALA A 165 7.88 -11.14 -4.90
CA ALA A 165 8.47 -12.37 -5.43
C ALA A 165 7.45 -13.44 -5.85
N ALA A 166 6.46 -13.76 -5.00
CA ALA A 166 5.43 -14.75 -5.33
C ALA A 166 4.53 -14.23 -6.44
N TRP A 167 4.13 -12.95 -6.34
CA TRP A 167 3.32 -12.31 -7.35
C TRP A 167 3.97 -12.32 -8.74
N VAL A 168 5.27 -12.00 -8.83
CA VAL A 168 6.03 -12.02 -10.08
C VAL A 168 6.06 -13.41 -10.70
N ILE A 169 6.27 -14.46 -9.89
CA ILE A 169 6.26 -15.84 -10.37
C ILE A 169 4.88 -16.20 -10.94
N ASP A 170 3.81 -15.85 -10.22
CA ASP A 170 2.44 -16.16 -10.61
C ASP A 170 1.99 -15.49 -11.90
N ILE A 171 2.54 -14.31 -12.24
CA ILE A 171 2.26 -13.63 -13.52
C ILE A 171 3.23 -14.02 -14.64
N GLY A 172 4.03 -15.08 -14.45
CA GLY A 172 4.93 -15.65 -15.46
C GLY A 172 6.34 -15.06 -15.48
N GLY A 173 6.69 -14.25 -14.48
CA GLY A 173 8.05 -13.76 -14.26
C GLY A 173 8.95 -14.79 -13.57
N THR A 174 10.14 -14.34 -13.16
CA THR A 174 11.07 -15.16 -12.37
C THR A 174 11.56 -14.38 -11.17
N CYS A 175 11.78 -15.09 -10.05
CA CYS A 175 12.41 -14.52 -8.87
C CYS A 175 13.59 -15.39 -8.45
N VAL A 176 14.81 -14.85 -8.52
CA VAL A 176 16.02 -15.55 -8.08
C VAL A 176 16.61 -14.81 -6.89
N SER A 177 16.56 -15.45 -5.72
CA SER A 177 17.11 -14.87 -4.49
C SER A 177 18.63 -14.63 -4.61
N PRO A 178 19.21 -13.65 -3.91
CA PRO A 178 20.66 -13.42 -3.93
C PRO A 178 21.47 -14.67 -3.56
N ALA A 179 20.98 -15.48 -2.61
CA ALA A 179 21.61 -16.74 -2.23
C ALA A 179 21.61 -17.76 -3.40
N ALA A 180 20.54 -17.83 -4.18
CA ALA A 180 20.48 -18.68 -5.36
C ALA A 180 21.42 -18.17 -6.48
N GLN A 181 21.52 -16.85 -6.66
CA GLN A 181 22.46 -16.24 -7.62
C GLN A 181 23.92 -16.51 -7.24
N ALA A 182 24.28 -16.42 -5.96
CA ALA A 182 25.63 -16.69 -5.48
C ALA A 182 26.05 -18.15 -5.71
N LYS A 183 25.13 -19.11 -5.52
CA LYS A 183 25.38 -20.54 -5.81
C LYS A 183 25.57 -20.81 -7.30
N SER A 184 24.92 -20.05 -8.18
CA SER A 184 25.14 -20.14 -9.63
C SER A 184 26.56 -19.71 -10.00
N LYS A 185 27.05 -18.62 -9.43
CA LYS A 185 28.42 -18.11 -9.68
C LYS A 185 29.54 -19.00 -9.14
N LEU A 186 29.28 -19.84 -8.13
CA LEU A 186 30.26 -20.78 -7.57
C LEU A 186 30.34 -22.11 -8.34
N ARG A 187 29.42 -22.35 -9.29
CA ARG A 187 29.36 -23.55 -10.11
C ARG A 187 29.75 -23.32 -11.58
N ALA A 188 30.07 -22.08 -11.94
CA ALA A 188 30.62 -21.68 -13.23
C ALA A 188 32.14 -21.44 -13.09
#